data_AF-A0A7S0VVR7-F1
#
_entry.id   AF-A0A7S0VVR7-F1
#
_cell.length_a   1.000
_cell.length_b   1.000
_cell.length_c   1.000
_cell.angle_alpha   90.00
_cell.angle_beta   90.00
_cell.angle_gamma   90.00
#
_symmetry.space_group_name_H-M   'P 1'
#
loop_
_entity.id
_entity.type
_entity.pdbx_description
1 polymer ?
#
loop_
_entity_poly.entity_id
_entity_poly.type
_entity_poly.pdbx_seq_one_letter_code
_entity_poly.pdbx_strand_id
1 'polypeptide(L)'
;VAAFAALVSAVFGRWLRALPSPQLALAVGFSASAVSVFFFSFLECATKGAYLMAAETLWFTIGQAVLAVSFSHKGTRFLYVVWGYIILDMGGWMGLCQVYWSTPFKRPSEHLTLCLFLAVVVPVLRLKNTWGARKLLRADQRRYDALWESLCASEDSRACIVHLEKVVQMIGLDDSDFCRQHNRLRTDKLPPVQRERFMRELSAEAHRAVYPVFLDLGHWYVPNRPALDSPVRSCNQLYAQAAIANLLLRERLKVWASASQGMFCLCGEGSHSLQSSYARWNDIKGNPQAIARLQWAKLKRHVRTFEKLIRSYQGKPSRLVDITRHNIVFETMTDLTNCLGNIITDENVRVDRLKNRLSTKYKSDETAGYRDVCINLRVVNREAKGLGAELHMCEVQLLLKSFAELKTSDGHKRYVIARNAWAR
;
A
#
# COMPACT_ATOMS: atom_id res chain seq x y z
N VAL A 1 -35.00 27.83 -14.65
CA VAL A 1 -35.56 26.54 -14.18
C VAL A 1 -35.68 25.52 -15.31
N ALA A 2 -36.45 25.79 -16.37
CA ALA A 2 -36.59 24.86 -17.51
C ALA A 2 -35.24 24.44 -18.15
N ALA A 3 -34.30 25.37 -18.31
CA ALA A 3 -32.96 25.07 -18.82
C ALA A 3 -32.14 24.15 -17.90
N PHE A 4 -32.31 24.27 -16.57
CA PHE A 4 -31.62 23.41 -15.60
C PHE A 4 -32.26 22.01 -15.55
N ALA A 5 -33.59 21.92 -15.60
CA ALA A 5 -34.30 20.64 -15.70
C ALA A 5 -33.94 19.88 -17.00
N ALA A 6 -33.80 20.61 -18.11
CA ALA A 6 -33.32 20.05 -19.39
C ALA A 6 -31.87 19.56 -19.30
N LEU A 7 -30.99 20.31 -18.61
CA LEU A 7 -29.60 19.91 -18.39
C LEU A 7 -29.49 18.66 -17.50
N VAL A 8 -30.23 18.61 -16.39
CA VAL A 8 -30.25 17.46 -15.48
C VAL A 8 -30.81 16.22 -16.18
N SER A 9 -31.91 16.35 -16.93
CA SER A 9 -32.46 15.25 -17.73
C SER A 9 -31.50 14.78 -18.83
N ALA A 10 -30.77 15.70 -19.49
CA ALA A 10 -29.80 15.34 -20.51
C ALA A 10 -28.57 14.61 -19.93
N VAL A 11 -28.10 15.03 -18.75
CA VAL A 11 -26.96 14.43 -18.05
C VAL A 11 -27.34 13.07 -17.47
N PHE A 12 -28.45 12.98 -16.73
CA PHE A 12 -28.92 11.71 -16.15
C PHE A 12 -29.40 10.72 -17.21
N GLY A 13 -30.04 11.20 -18.28
CA GLY A 13 -30.47 10.34 -19.40
C GLY A 13 -29.31 9.72 -20.18
N ARG A 14 -28.13 10.38 -20.24
CA ARG A 14 -26.91 9.76 -20.78
C ARG A 14 -26.30 8.75 -19.81
N TRP A 15 -26.34 9.06 -18.51
CA TRP A 15 -25.79 8.20 -17.47
C TRP A 15 -26.59 6.89 -17.29
N LEU A 16 -27.92 6.98 -17.28
CA LEU A 16 -28.83 5.82 -17.19
C LEU A 16 -28.69 4.86 -18.37
N ARG A 17 -28.41 5.38 -19.58
CA ARG A 17 -28.16 4.56 -20.78
C ARG A 17 -26.81 3.84 -20.78
N ALA A 18 -25.89 4.26 -19.91
CA ALA A 18 -24.57 3.64 -19.77
C ALA A 18 -24.51 2.56 -18.67
N LEU A 19 -25.62 2.29 -17.98
CA LEU A 19 -25.66 1.30 -16.90
C LEU A 19 -25.85 -0.12 -17.44
N PRO A 20 -25.11 -1.11 -16.90
CA PRO A 20 -25.02 -2.45 -17.48
C PRO A 20 -26.23 -3.36 -17.17
N SER A 21 -27.23 -2.92 -16.39
CA SER A 21 -28.43 -3.72 -16.15
C SER A 21 -29.73 -2.89 -16.04
N PRO A 22 -30.88 -3.43 -16.52
CA PRO A 22 -32.18 -2.75 -16.46
C PRO A 22 -32.66 -2.49 -15.03
N GLN A 23 -32.29 -3.34 -14.08
CA GLN A 23 -32.67 -3.20 -12.67
C GLN A 23 -31.93 -2.03 -12.00
N LEU A 24 -30.67 -1.79 -12.37
CA LEU A 24 -29.91 -0.63 -11.89
C LEU A 24 -30.46 0.67 -12.50
N ALA A 25 -30.86 0.63 -13.78
CA ALA A 25 -31.51 1.76 -14.45
C ALA A 25 -32.86 2.12 -13.81
N LEU A 26 -33.64 1.12 -13.38
CA LEU A 26 -34.91 1.31 -12.66
C LEU A 26 -34.70 1.91 -11.26
N ALA A 27 -33.72 1.41 -10.49
CA ALA A 27 -33.41 1.94 -9.15
C ALA A 27 -32.88 3.38 -9.21
N VAL A 28 -32.02 3.70 -10.20
CA VAL A 28 -31.52 5.06 -10.42
C VAL A 28 -32.62 5.96 -11.00
N GLY A 29 -33.52 5.43 -11.83
CA GLY A 29 -34.70 6.15 -12.33
C GLY A 29 -35.69 6.53 -11.23
N PHE A 30 -35.96 5.63 -10.28
CA PHE A 30 -36.79 5.92 -9.09
C PHE A 30 -36.14 7.01 -8.22
N SER A 31 -34.82 6.95 -8.06
CA SER A 31 -34.04 7.93 -7.31
C SER A 31 -34.04 9.31 -8.00
N ALA A 32 -33.90 9.36 -9.32
CA ALA A 32 -33.95 10.60 -10.10
C ALA A 32 -35.36 11.23 -10.08
N SER A 33 -36.41 10.41 -10.09
CA SER A 33 -37.81 10.85 -9.96
C SER A 33 -38.05 11.47 -8.58
N ALA A 34 -37.56 10.83 -7.51
CA ALA A 34 -37.61 11.36 -6.15
C ALA A 34 -36.82 12.67 -6.03
N VAL A 35 -35.59 12.75 -6.56
CA VAL A 35 -34.79 13.98 -6.58
C VAL A 35 -35.50 15.10 -7.35
N SER A 36 -36.23 14.78 -8.42
CA SER A 36 -36.97 15.77 -9.21
C SER A 36 -38.18 16.32 -8.45
N VAL A 37 -38.98 15.46 -7.80
CA VAL A 37 -40.11 15.86 -6.96
C VAL A 37 -39.63 16.71 -5.78
N PHE A 38 -38.53 16.30 -5.13
CA PHE A 38 -37.92 17.06 -4.04
C PHE A 38 -37.29 18.38 -4.49
N PHE A 39 -36.74 18.45 -5.70
CA PHE A 39 -36.20 19.70 -6.26
C PHE A 39 -37.32 20.71 -6.56
N PHE A 40 -38.51 20.25 -6.96
CA PHE A 40 -39.69 21.10 -7.09
C PHE A 40 -40.18 21.61 -5.73
N SER A 41 -40.26 20.77 -4.70
CA SER A 41 -40.56 21.20 -3.33
C SER A 41 -39.48 22.15 -2.76
N PHE A 42 -38.21 21.92 -3.12
CA PHE A 42 -37.09 22.82 -2.78
C PHE A 42 -37.25 24.19 -3.43
N LEU A 43 -37.64 24.24 -4.71
CA LEU A 43 -37.91 25.50 -5.41
C LEU A 43 -39.11 26.24 -4.82
N GLU A 44 -40.16 25.53 -4.44
CA GLU A 44 -41.33 26.12 -3.80
C GLU A 44 -40.99 26.70 -2.41
N CYS A 45 -40.18 26.00 -1.62
CA CYS A 45 -39.64 26.50 -0.34
C CYS A 45 -38.64 27.65 -0.53
N ALA A 46 -37.82 27.62 -1.58
CA ALA A 46 -36.88 28.69 -1.93
C ALA A 46 -37.65 29.99 -2.29
N THR A 47 -38.73 29.90 -3.06
CA THR A 47 -39.58 31.07 -3.34
C THR A 47 -40.29 31.63 -2.10
N LYS A 48 -40.43 30.84 -1.03
CA LYS A 48 -41.04 31.23 0.25
C LYS A 48 -40.02 31.63 1.34
N GLY A 49 -38.74 31.81 0.98
CA GLY A 49 -37.69 32.26 1.91
C GLY A 49 -37.14 31.19 2.86
N ALA A 50 -37.53 29.92 2.71
CA ALA A 50 -37.12 28.80 3.56
C ALA A 50 -35.96 27.98 2.95
N TYR A 51 -34.92 28.68 2.47
CA TYR A 51 -33.79 28.08 1.75
C TYR A 51 -33.02 27.02 2.57
N LEU A 52 -32.95 27.20 3.89
CA LEU A 52 -32.13 26.36 4.75
C LEU A 52 -32.75 24.97 4.99
N MET A 53 -34.05 24.92 5.32
CA MET A 53 -34.74 23.64 5.53
C MET A 53 -34.83 22.80 4.26
N ALA A 54 -34.96 23.47 3.11
CA ALA A 54 -34.97 22.80 1.83
C ALA A 54 -33.59 22.15 1.52
N ALA A 55 -32.49 22.84 1.83
CA ALA A 55 -31.13 22.30 1.64
C ALA A 55 -30.84 21.15 2.61
N GLU A 56 -31.25 21.27 3.86
CA GLU A 56 -31.12 20.20 4.87
C GLU A 56 -31.90 18.95 4.47
N THR A 57 -33.14 19.12 4.00
CA THR A 57 -33.98 17.99 3.55
C THR A 57 -33.38 17.34 2.30
N LEU A 58 -32.85 18.12 1.37
CA LEU A 58 -32.20 17.61 0.15
C LEU A 58 -30.94 16.80 0.50
N TRP A 59 -30.09 17.31 1.40
CA TRP A 59 -28.87 16.62 1.81
C TRP A 59 -29.13 15.38 2.66
N PHE A 60 -30.12 15.43 3.56
CA PHE A 60 -30.57 14.26 4.31
C PHE A 60 -31.09 13.18 3.37
N THR A 61 -31.87 13.56 2.36
CA THR A 61 -32.45 12.63 1.39
C THR A 61 -31.37 12.05 0.45
N ILE A 62 -30.39 12.85 0.02
CA ILE A 62 -29.21 12.35 -0.71
C ILE A 62 -28.42 11.38 0.17
N GLY A 63 -28.23 11.68 1.45
CA GLY A 63 -27.59 10.78 2.42
C GLY A 63 -28.33 9.45 2.57
N GLN A 64 -29.66 9.49 2.70
CA GLN A 64 -30.49 8.29 2.79
C GLN A 64 -30.53 7.49 1.48
N ALA A 65 -30.58 8.15 0.32
CA ALA A 65 -30.52 7.49 -0.99
C ALA A 65 -29.15 6.81 -1.21
N VAL A 66 -28.06 7.46 -0.82
CA VAL A 66 -26.72 6.87 -0.84
C VAL A 66 -26.63 5.69 0.12
N LEU A 67 -27.20 5.78 1.32
CA LEU A 67 -27.28 4.67 2.28
C LEU A 67 -28.11 3.50 1.73
N ALA A 68 -29.27 3.76 1.14
CA ALA A 68 -30.16 2.74 0.58
C ALA A 68 -29.53 1.99 -0.61
N VAL A 69 -28.87 2.70 -1.53
CA VAL A 69 -28.09 2.08 -2.62
C VAL A 69 -26.90 1.29 -2.06
N SER A 70 -26.36 1.70 -0.93
CA SER A 70 -25.21 1.05 -0.27
C SER A 70 -25.55 -0.25 0.45
N PHE A 71 -26.80 -0.46 0.90
CA PHE A 71 -27.21 -1.74 1.51
C PHE A 71 -27.37 -2.89 0.48
N SER A 72 -27.42 -2.58 -0.81
CA SER A 72 -27.61 -3.56 -1.89
C SER A 72 -26.32 -4.26 -2.37
N HIS A 73 -25.12 -3.81 -2.00
CA HIS A 73 -23.87 -4.37 -2.54
C HIS A 73 -22.78 -4.61 -1.48
N LYS A 74 -22.36 -5.88 -1.32
CA LYS A 74 -21.38 -6.34 -0.31
C LYS A 74 -19.92 -5.85 -0.52
N GLY A 75 -19.64 -5.01 -1.51
CA GLY A 75 -18.28 -4.65 -1.95
C GLY A 75 -17.70 -3.32 -1.45
N THR A 76 -18.48 -2.46 -0.79
CA THR A 76 -18.12 -1.03 -0.64
C THR A 76 -17.52 -0.64 0.72
N ARG A 77 -17.03 -1.58 1.54
CA ARG A 77 -16.48 -1.32 2.92
C ARG A 77 -15.50 -0.13 3.04
N PHE A 78 -14.76 0.21 1.97
CA PHE A 78 -13.81 1.32 1.96
C PHE A 78 -14.43 2.70 1.70
N LEU A 79 -15.48 2.78 0.87
CA LEU A 79 -16.25 4.02 0.75
C LEU A 79 -16.84 4.38 2.12
N TYR A 80 -17.26 3.41 2.95
CA TYR A 80 -17.76 3.71 4.31
C TYR A 80 -16.71 4.24 5.28
N VAL A 81 -15.42 3.95 5.10
CA VAL A 81 -14.37 4.50 5.99
C VAL A 81 -13.93 5.87 5.52
N VAL A 82 -13.80 6.09 4.21
CA VAL A 82 -13.46 7.42 3.68
C VAL A 82 -14.67 8.36 3.76
N TRP A 83 -15.86 7.92 3.36
CA TRP A 83 -17.10 8.66 3.64
C TRP A 83 -17.42 8.68 5.11
N GLY A 84 -17.11 7.67 5.92
CA GLY A 84 -17.26 7.75 7.37
C GLY A 84 -16.32 8.79 7.98
N TYR A 85 -15.08 8.90 7.50
CA TYR A 85 -14.15 9.93 7.93
C TYR A 85 -14.53 11.30 7.37
N ILE A 86 -15.02 11.39 6.13
CA ILE A 86 -15.54 12.63 5.56
C ILE A 86 -16.88 12.99 6.21
N ILE A 87 -17.71 12.06 6.67
CA ILE A 87 -18.98 12.29 7.38
C ILE A 87 -18.72 12.48 8.87
N LEU A 88 -17.61 12.03 9.45
CA LEU A 88 -17.22 12.34 10.83
C LEU A 88 -16.38 13.61 10.92
N ASP A 89 -15.60 13.93 9.89
CA ASP A 89 -14.87 15.19 9.76
C ASP A 89 -15.84 16.25 9.24
N MET A 90 -16.54 16.06 8.11
CA MET A 90 -17.65 16.93 7.70
C MET A 90 -18.88 16.81 8.57
N GLY A 91 -19.16 15.75 9.34
CA GLY A 91 -20.26 15.74 10.32
C GLY A 91 -19.81 16.14 11.71
N GLY A 92 -18.50 16.16 11.98
CA GLY A 92 -17.91 16.92 13.07
C GLY A 92 -17.97 18.40 12.75
N TRP A 93 -17.62 18.80 11.52
CA TRP A 93 -17.73 20.16 11.00
C TRP A 93 -19.17 20.56 10.72
N MET A 94 -20.05 19.69 10.23
CA MET A 94 -21.48 19.94 10.00
C MET A 94 -22.25 19.77 11.28
N GLY A 95 -21.84 18.92 12.22
CA GLY A 95 -22.38 18.91 13.58
C GLY A 95 -21.95 20.17 14.33
N LEU A 96 -20.70 20.63 14.16
CA LEU A 96 -20.27 21.94 14.63
C LEU A 96 -20.98 23.08 13.90
N CYS A 97 -21.17 23.00 12.58
CA CYS A 97 -21.88 24.00 11.79
C CYS A 97 -23.38 23.98 12.07
N GLN A 98 -23.98 22.83 12.34
CA GLN A 98 -25.40 22.65 12.68
C GLN A 98 -25.63 23.06 14.12
N VAL A 99 -24.73 22.77 15.07
CA VAL A 99 -24.71 23.40 16.39
C VAL A 99 -24.54 24.91 16.23
N TYR A 100 -23.64 25.39 15.37
CA TYR A 100 -23.39 26.81 15.09
C TYR A 100 -24.56 27.53 14.39
N TRP A 101 -25.36 26.85 13.56
CA TRP A 101 -26.50 27.43 12.82
C TRP A 101 -27.84 27.24 13.54
N SER A 102 -28.00 26.16 14.32
CA SER A 102 -29.23 25.87 15.08
C SER A 102 -29.24 26.51 16.46
N THR A 103 -28.07 26.89 16.99
CA THR A 103 -28.01 27.81 18.12
C THR A 103 -28.11 29.24 17.60
N PRO A 104 -29.08 30.04 18.05
CA PRO A 104 -29.13 31.46 17.71
C PRO A 104 -28.02 32.17 18.49
N PHE A 105 -26.78 32.05 18.04
CA PHE A 105 -25.67 32.88 18.51
C PHE A 105 -25.96 34.32 18.08
N LYS A 106 -26.59 35.09 18.98
CA LYS A 106 -27.03 36.47 18.71
C LYS A 106 -25.86 37.46 18.71
N ARG A 107 -24.62 37.03 19.00
CA ARG A 107 -23.46 37.94 19.17
C ARG A 107 -22.23 37.44 18.40
N PRO A 108 -21.63 38.26 17.51
CA PRO A 108 -20.40 37.94 16.79
C PRO A 108 -19.22 37.46 17.66
N SER A 109 -19.22 37.79 18.95
CA SER A 109 -18.21 37.38 19.91
C SER A 109 -18.13 35.86 20.12
N GLU A 110 -19.24 35.13 20.00
CA GLU A 110 -19.29 33.69 20.29
C GLU A 110 -18.65 32.86 19.14
N HIS A 111 -18.78 33.34 17.90
CA HIS A 111 -18.10 32.76 16.74
C HIS A 111 -16.59 32.93 16.81
N LEU A 112 -16.13 34.10 17.28
CA LEU A 112 -14.72 34.34 17.49
C LEU A 112 -14.15 33.39 18.55
N THR A 113 -14.89 33.13 19.63
CA THR A 113 -14.48 32.16 20.66
C THR A 113 -14.35 30.74 20.11
N LEU A 114 -15.31 30.25 19.31
CA LEU A 114 -15.21 28.91 18.72
C LEU A 114 -14.05 28.80 17.71
N CYS A 115 -13.89 29.80 16.84
CA CYS A 115 -12.77 29.84 15.89
C CYS A 115 -11.42 29.88 16.61
N LEU A 116 -11.28 30.69 17.66
CA LEU A 116 -10.09 30.72 18.51
C LEU A 116 -9.88 29.40 19.24
N PHE A 117 -10.95 28.78 19.76
CA PHE A 117 -10.88 27.47 20.39
C PHE A 117 -10.37 26.41 19.40
N LEU A 118 -10.94 26.33 18.19
CA LEU A 118 -10.48 25.37 17.19
C LEU A 118 -9.04 25.67 16.72
N ALA A 119 -8.71 26.95 16.53
CA ALA A 119 -7.38 27.40 16.12
C ALA A 119 -6.31 27.15 17.20
N VAL A 120 -6.67 27.03 18.47
CA VAL A 120 -5.73 26.74 19.57
C VAL A 120 -5.76 25.27 19.96
N VAL A 121 -6.95 24.73 20.25
CA VAL A 121 -7.12 23.36 20.77
C VAL A 121 -6.74 22.31 19.75
N VAL A 122 -7.10 22.47 18.46
CA VAL A 122 -6.74 21.46 17.45
C VAL A 122 -5.21 21.38 17.28
N PRO A 123 -4.46 22.49 17.12
CA PRO A 123 -3.00 22.45 17.13
C PRO A 123 -2.41 21.91 18.43
N VAL A 124 -2.94 22.29 19.61
CA VAL A 124 -2.45 21.78 20.90
C VAL A 124 -2.64 20.27 21.03
N LEU A 125 -3.81 19.74 20.66
CA LEU A 125 -4.07 18.29 20.66
C LEU A 125 -3.17 17.56 19.65
N ARG A 126 -2.94 18.15 18.47
CA ARG A 126 -1.99 17.61 17.48
C ARG A 126 -0.55 17.63 18.00
N LEU A 127 -0.12 18.71 18.64
CA LEU A 127 1.21 18.82 19.27
C LEU A 127 1.37 17.79 20.38
N LYS A 128 0.36 17.61 21.24
CA LYS A 128 0.36 16.58 22.29
C LYS A 128 0.49 15.17 21.72
N ASN A 129 -0.31 14.85 20.69
CA ASN A 129 -0.27 13.54 20.04
C ASN A 129 1.06 13.27 19.33
N THR A 130 1.60 14.27 18.63
CA THR A 130 2.90 14.15 17.93
C THR A 130 4.06 14.06 18.93
N TRP A 131 4.01 14.78 20.04
CA TRP A 131 4.99 14.69 21.11
C TRP A 131 4.98 13.31 21.79
N GLY A 132 3.79 12.78 22.11
CA GLY A 132 3.63 11.43 22.62
C GLY A 132 4.17 10.36 21.66
N ALA A 133 3.83 10.47 20.37
CA ALA A 133 4.36 9.58 19.34
C ALA A 133 5.89 9.65 19.22
N ARG A 134 6.49 10.85 19.28
CA ARG A 134 7.96 11.04 19.28
C ARG A 134 8.61 10.41 20.50
N LYS A 135 8.03 10.55 21.69
CA LYS A 135 8.55 9.95 22.93
C LYS A 135 8.61 8.42 22.80
N LEU A 136 7.54 7.80 22.31
CA LEU A 136 7.48 6.36 22.08
C LEU A 136 8.45 5.93 20.96
N LEU A 137 8.56 6.71 19.89
CA LEU A 137 9.47 6.42 18.78
C LEU A 137 10.95 6.47 19.23
N ARG A 138 11.32 7.42 20.11
CA ARG A 138 12.65 7.46 20.73
C ARG A 138 12.91 6.28 21.67
N ALA A 139 11.86 5.72 22.28
CA ALA A 139 12.01 4.49 23.07
C ALA A 139 12.25 3.28 22.16
N ASP A 140 11.50 3.16 21.06
CA ASP A 140 11.73 2.13 20.04
C ASP A 140 13.14 2.24 19.44
N GLN A 141 13.56 3.47 19.08
CA GLN A 141 14.89 3.75 18.55
C GLN A 141 16.00 3.30 19.52
N ARG A 142 15.90 3.63 20.81
CA ARG A 142 16.88 3.19 21.82
C ARG A 142 17.00 1.66 21.91
N ARG A 143 15.90 0.93 21.73
CA ARG A 143 15.94 -0.55 21.70
C ARG A 143 16.70 -1.07 20.49
N TYR A 144 16.46 -0.47 19.33
CA TYR A 144 17.18 -0.82 18.11
C TYR A 144 18.67 -0.43 18.18
N ASP A 145 19.00 0.73 18.71
CA ASP A 145 20.37 1.21 18.85
C ASP A 145 21.15 0.33 19.86
N ALA A 146 20.52 -0.07 20.98
CA ALA A 146 21.13 -1.02 21.92
C ALA A 146 21.43 -2.40 21.28
N LEU A 147 20.51 -2.93 20.44
CA LEU A 147 20.79 -4.15 19.67
C LEU A 147 21.93 -3.95 18.67
N TRP A 148 21.98 -2.78 18.02
CA TRP A 148 23.02 -2.44 17.06
C TRP A 148 24.39 -2.34 17.73
N GLU A 149 24.49 -1.69 18.90
CA GLU A 149 25.71 -1.60 19.70
C GLU A 149 26.19 -3.00 20.14
N SER A 150 25.28 -3.84 20.63
CA SER A 150 25.59 -5.23 20.98
C SER A 150 26.11 -6.02 19.79
N LEU A 151 25.54 -5.83 18.60
CA LEU A 151 25.99 -6.47 17.37
C LEU A 151 27.39 -5.97 16.96
N CYS A 152 27.69 -4.67 17.10
CA CYS A 152 28.98 -4.10 16.75
C CYS A 152 30.12 -4.51 17.73
N ALA A 153 29.76 -4.84 18.97
CA ALA A 153 30.71 -5.31 19.97
C ALA A 153 31.29 -6.69 19.59
N SER A 154 30.50 -7.56 18.95
CA SER A 154 30.95 -8.85 18.43
C SER A 154 31.95 -8.65 17.27
N GLU A 155 33.13 -9.26 17.38
CA GLU A 155 34.17 -9.20 16.35
C GLU A 155 33.73 -9.81 15.02
N ASP A 156 33.10 -11.00 15.05
CA ASP A 156 32.56 -11.67 13.87
C ASP A 156 31.53 -10.82 13.13
N SER A 157 30.61 -10.21 13.89
CA SER A 157 29.58 -9.35 13.32
C SER A 157 30.18 -8.08 12.71
N ARG A 158 31.19 -7.49 13.36
CA ARG A 158 31.93 -6.33 12.86
C ARG A 158 32.65 -6.64 11.55
N ALA A 159 33.31 -7.79 11.45
CA ALA A 159 33.94 -8.24 10.21
C ALA A 159 32.91 -8.41 9.08
N CYS A 160 31.75 -8.99 9.39
CA CYS A 160 30.65 -9.10 8.42
C CYS A 160 30.10 -7.74 7.98
N ILE A 161 29.95 -6.77 8.89
CA ILE A 161 29.49 -5.40 8.56
C ILE A 161 30.48 -4.72 7.61
N VAL A 162 31.79 -4.81 7.89
CA VAL A 162 32.83 -4.26 7.01
C VAL A 162 32.83 -4.94 5.65
N HIS A 163 32.69 -6.27 5.61
CA HIS A 163 32.60 -7.02 4.36
C HIS A 163 31.36 -6.61 3.55
N LEU A 164 30.19 -6.50 4.21
CA LEU A 164 28.95 -6.04 3.62
C LEU A 164 29.11 -4.64 3.02
N GLU A 165 29.71 -3.68 3.74
CA GLU A 165 29.99 -2.34 3.22
C GLU A 165 30.86 -2.37 1.96
N LYS A 166 31.90 -3.20 1.92
CA LYS A 166 32.75 -3.38 0.73
C LYS A 166 31.97 -3.95 -0.45
N VAL A 167 31.15 -4.98 -0.22
CA VAL A 167 30.31 -5.58 -1.27
C VAL A 167 29.35 -4.55 -1.86
N VAL A 168 28.67 -3.76 -1.01
CA VAL A 168 27.78 -2.68 -1.46
C VAL A 168 28.53 -1.65 -2.31
N GLN A 169 29.72 -1.24 -1.86
CA GLN A 169 30.54 -0.27 -2.57
C GLN A 169 31.02 -0.80 -3.92
N MET A 170 31.43 -2.07 -4.00
CA MET A 170 31.89 -2.70 -5.25
C MET A 170 30.78 -2.80 -6.30
N ILE A 171 29.54 -3.03 -5.86
CA ILE A 171 28.39 -3.14 -6.77
C ILE A 171 28.02 -1.77 -7.37
N GLY A 172 28.34 -0.66 -6.69
CA GLY A 172 28.07 0.69 -7.18
C GLY A 172 26.58 1.02 -7.34
N LEU A 173 25.69 0.31 -6.62
CA LEU A 173 24.23 0.52 -6.65
C LEU A 173 23.73 1.29 -5.43
N ASP A 174 24.50 2.28 -4.99
CA ASP A 174 24.12 3.11 -3.84
C ASP A 174 22.89 4.00 -4.15
N ASP A 175 22.35 4.59 -3.09
CA ASP A 175 21.07 5.31 -3.13
C ASP A 175 21.09 6.56 -4.03
N SER A 176 22.27 7.08 -4.36
CA SER A 176 22.44 8.35 -5.05
C SER A 176 22.13 8.28 -6.55
N ASP A 177 22.32 7.12 -7.18
CA ASP A 177 22.19 6.95 -8.64
C ASP A 177 20.84 6.38 -9.10
N PHE A 178 20.04 5.82 -8.19
CA PHE A 178 18.81 5.10 -8.52
C PHE A 178 17.79 5.95 -9.31
N CYS A 179 17.68 7.25 -9.00
CA CYS A 179 16.74 8.13 -9.68
C CYS A 179 17.12 8.42 -11.15
N ARG A 180 18.41 8.30 -11.53
CA ARG A 180 18.88 8.58 -12.90
C ARG A 180 18.79 7.35 -13.81
N GLN A 181 19.06 6.16 -13.28
CA GLN A 181 19.12 4.92 -14.08
C GLN A 181 17.75 4.42 -14.56
N HIS A 182 16.68 4.68 -13.81
CA HIS A 182 15.34 4.14 -14.09
C HIS A 182 14.73 4.62 -15.44
N ASN A 183 15.33 5.60 -16.10
CA ASN A 183 14.90 6.11 -17.41
C ASN A 183 15.65 5.51 -18.62
N ARG A 184 16.69 4.66 -18.43
CA ARG A 184 17.61 4.24 -19.52
C ARG A 184 17.62 2.74 -19.82
N LEU A 185 16.52 2.01 -19.57
CA LEU A 185 16.50 0.56 -19.79
C LEU A 185 16.33 0.21 -21.28
N ARG A 186 17.44 -0.18 -21.93
CA ARG A 186 17.50 -0.97 -23.18
C ARG A 186 17.28 -2.46 -22.87
N THR A 187 16.78 -3.26 -23.83
CA THR A 187 17.32 -4.61 -24.20
C THR A 187 16.46 -5.40 -25.21
N ASP A 188 17.06 -6.50 -25.71
CA ASP A 188 16.80 -7.33 -26.88
C ASP A 188 15.50 -8.17 -26.93
N LYS A 189 15.06 -8.42 -28.18
CA LYS A 189 13.81 -9.10 -28.58
C LYS A 189 13.88 -10.63 -28.41
N LEU A 190 12.72 -11.26 -28.19
CA LEU A 190 12.56 -12.72 -28.07
C LEU A 190 11.29 -13.20 -28.80
N PRO A 191 11.27 -14.40 -29.42
CA PRO A 191 10.21 -14.81 -30.36
C PRO A 191 8.89 -15.29 -29.69
N PRO A 192 7.74 -15.25 -30.41
CA PRO A 192 6.39 -15.44 -29.85
C PRO A 192 5.98 -16.89 -29.49
N VAL A 193 6.60 -17.91 -30.10
CA VAL A 193 6.07 -19.30 -30.12
C VAL A 193 6.23 -20.06 -28.77
N GLN A 194 7.08 -19.58 -27.86
CA GLN A 194 7.31 -20.23 -26.56
C GLN A 194 6.21 -19.93 -25.50
N ARG A 195 5.27 -19.04 -25.80
CA ARG A 195 4.31 -18.47 -24.84
C ARG A 195 3.16 -19.39 -24.45
N GLU A 196 2.57 -20.12 -25.41
CA GLU A 196 1.37 -20.94 -25.17
C GLU A 196 1.66 -22.25 -24.43
N ARG A 197 2.80 -22.88 -24.71
CA ARG A 197 3.25 -24.08 -23.99
C ARG A 197 3.51 -23.76 -22.51
N PHE A 198 4.10 -22.59 -22.27
CA PHE A 198 4.49 -22.15 -20.94
C PHE A 198 3.30 -21.84 -20.02
N MET A 199 2.24 -21.20 -20.53
CA MET A 199 1.00 -20.94 -19.78
C MET A 199 0.27 -22.23 -19.33
N ARG A 200 0.55 -23.37 -19.98
CA ARG A 200 0.04 -24.69 -19.59
C ARG A 200 0.90 -25.39 -18.53
N GLU A 201 2.17 -24.99 -18.39
CA GLU A 201 3.15 -25.61 -17.47
C GLU A 201 3.27 -24.87 -16.12
N LEU A 202 2.73 -23.65 -15.99
CA LEU A 202 2.58 -23.00 -14.68
C LEU A 202 1.79 -23.89 -13.72
N SER A 203 2.39 -24.16 -12.55
CA SER A 203 1.87 -25.12 -11.56
C SER A 203 0.38 -24.89 -11.24
N ALA A 204 -0.34 -25.96 -10.92
CA ALA A 204 -1.75 -25.93 -10.50
C ALA A 204 -2.02 -24.98 -9.30
N GLU A 205 -0.96 -24.57 -8.59
CA GLU A 205 -1.01 -23.63 -7.48
C GLU A 205 -0.91 -22.17 -7.94
N ALA A 206 -0.08 -21.87 -8.96
CA ALA A 206 -0.10 -20.57 -9.61
C ALA A 206 -1.43 -20.33 -10.32
N HIS A 207 -1.98 -21.35 -11.01
CA HIS A 207 -3.35 -21.30 -11.52
C HIS A 207 -4.34 -21.01 -10.39
N ARG A 208 -4.44 -21.81 -9.32
CA ARG A 208 -5.42 -21.54 -8.23
C ARG A 208 -5.28 -20.17 -7.54
N ALA A 209 -4.07 -19.62 -7.40
CA ALA A 209 -3.85 -18.32 -6.77
C ALA A 209 -4.10 -17.13 -7.71
N VAL A 210 -3.88 -17.31 -9.01
CA VAL A 210 -3.95 -16.25 -10.02
C VAL A 210 -5.30 -16.25 -10.73
N TYR A 211 -5.88 -17.42 -10.99
CA TYR A 211 -7.09 -17.58 -11.79
C TYR A 211 -8.34 -16.90 -11.21
N PRO A 212 -8.62 -16.87 -9.89
CA PRO A 212 -9.75 -16.10 -9.36
C PRO A 212 -9.57 -14.59 -9.56
N VAL A 213 -8.33 -14.10 -9.45
CA VAL A 213 -8.00 -12.70 -9.74
C VAL A 213 -8.17 -12.40 -11.22
N PHE A 214 -7.83 -13.33 -12.12
CA PHE A 214 -7.96 -13.13 -13.56
C PHE A 214 -9.40 -13.36 -14.08
N LEU A 215 -10.20 -14.23 -13.46
CA LEU A 215 -11.60 -14.49 -13.83
C LEU A 215 -12.56 -13.40 -13.34
N ASP A 216 -12.43 -12.92 -12.09
CA ASP A 216 -13.24 -11.79 -11.60
C ASP A 216 -12.86 -10.46 -12.27
N LEU A 217 -11.66 -10.39 -12.89
CA LEU A 217 -11.15 -9.21 -13.58
C LEU A 217 -11.14 -9.38 -15.10
N GLY A 218 -12.13 -10.05 -15.69
CA GLY A 218 -12.28 -10.41 -17.12
C GLY A 218 -12.10 -9.32 -18.20
N HIS A 219 -11.62 -8.13 -17.84
CA HIS A 219 -11.25 -7.03 -18.74
C HIS A 219 -9.80 -6.53 -18.56
N TRP A 220 -8.99 -7.15 -17.72
CA TRP A 220 -7.58 -6.77 -17.56
C TRP A 220 -6.72 -7.51 -18.58
N TYR A 221 -6.99 -7.17 -19.83
CA TYR A 221 -6.04 -7.34 -20.90
C TYR A 221 -4.80 -6.52 -20.53
N VAL A 222 -3.75 -7.15 -19.98
CA VAL A 222 -2.42 -6.55 -20.02
C VAL A 222 -2.10 -6.47 -21.50
N PRO A 223 -2.13 -5.28 -22.13
CA PRO A 223 -1.95 -5.18 -23.57
C PRO A 223 -0.68 -5.92 -23.94
N ASN A 224 -0.80 -6.82 -24.92
CA ASN A 224 0.29 -7.57 -25.53
C ASN A 224 1.56 -6.72 -25.52
N ARG A 225 2.53 -7.07 -24.65
CA ARG A 225 3.76 -6.31 -24.36
C ARG A 225 3.60 -4.81 -24.64
N PRO A 226 3.42 -3.94 -23.62
CA PRO A 226 3.92 -2.58 -23.82
C PRO A 226 5.31 -2.75 -24.44
N ALA A 227 5.61 -2.04 -25.53
CA ALA A 227 6.96 -2.06 -26.11
C ALA A 227 7.94 -2.09 -24.94
N LEU A 228 9.00 -2.92 -24.96
CA LEU A 228 9.83 -3.17 -23.76
C LEU A 228 10.25 -1.87 -23.02
N ASP A 229 10.24 -0.75 -23.74
CA ASP A 229 10.59 0.59 -23.31
C ASP A 229 9.41 1.45 -22.80
N SER A 230 8.16 0.98 -22.87
CA SER A 230 6.99 1.74 -22.43
C SER A 230 6.82 1.58 -20.92
N PRO A 231 6.92 2.67 -20.15
CA PRO A 231 6.73 2.62 -18.71
C PRO A 231 5.32 2.13 -18.37
N VAL A 232 5.18 1.49 -17.21
CA VAL A 232 3.88 1.11 -16.65
C VAL A 232 3.02 2.35 -16.47
N ARG A 233 1.88 2.41 -17.18
CA ARG A 233 1.04 3.62 -17.26
C ARG A 233 -0.11 3.63 -16.27
N SER A 234 -0.51 2.47 -15.75
CA SER A 234 -1.64 2.34 -14.83
C SER A 234 -1.27 1.51 -13.60
N CYS A 235 -1.89 1.82 -12.46
CA CYS A 235 -1.83 0.96 -11.27
C CYS A 235 -2.34 -0.45 -11.58
N ASN A 236 -3.28 -0.55 -12.51
CA ASN A 236 -3.88 -1.80 -12.90
C ASN A 236 -2.84 -2.76 -13.49
N GLN A 237 -2.19 -2.33 -14.56
CA GLN A 237 -1.07 -3.06 -15.15
C GLN A 237 0.00 -3.42 -14.11
N LEU A 238 0.33 -2.48 -13.23
CA LEU A 238 1.33 -2.69 -12.18
C LEU A 238 0.95 -3.81 -11.20
N TYR A 239 -0.33 -3.91 -10.80
CA TYR A 239 -0.80 -4.95 -9.90
C TYR A 239 -0.86 -6.33 -10.55
N ALA A 240 -1.22 -6.39 -11.84
CA ALA A 240 -1.19 -7.63 -12.61
C ALA A 240 0.24 -8.19 -12.68
N GLN A 241 1.21 -7.33 -13.02
CA GLN A 241 2.63 -7.68 -13.02
C GLN A 241 3.13 -8.07 -11.62
N ALA A 242 2.71 -7.34 -10.59
CA ALA A 242 3.08 -7.63 -9.20
C ALA A 242 2.62 -9.01 -8.73
N ALA A 243 1.41 -9.43 -9.09
CA ALA A 243 0.88 -10.73 -8.72
C ALA A 243 1.72 -11.88 -9.28
N ILE A 244 2.11 -11.77 -10.56
CA ILE A 244 2.99 -12.73 -11.22
C ILE A 244 4.39 -12.70 -10.59
N ALA A 245 5.01 -11.53 -10.54
CA ALA A 245 6.35 -11.37 -9.97
C ALA A 245 6.45 -11.84 -8.51
N ASN A 246 5.38 -11.68 -7.73
CA ASN A 246 5.31 -12.18 -6.36
C ASN A 246 5.39 -13.70 -6.26
N LEU A 247 4.84 -14.46 -7.22
CA LEU A 247 4.97 -15.91 -7.23
C LEU A 247 6.40 -16.33 -7.61
N LEU A 248 6.93 -15.74 -8.69
CA LEU A 248 8.28 -16.04 -9.16
C LEU A 248 9.34 -15.71 -8.11
N LEU A 249 9.17 -14.58 -7.43
CA LEU A 249 10.06 -14.17 -6.36
C LEU A 249 10.03 -15.15 -5.19
N ARG A 250 8.87 -15.71 -4.82
CA ARG A 250 8.78 -16.70 -3.72
C ARG A 250 9.63 -17.93 -4.00
N GLU A 251 9.67 -18.41 -5.23
CA GLU A 251 10.54 -19.53 -5.59
C GLU A 251 12.01 -19.18 -5.44
N ARG A 252 12.42 -17.96 -5.84
CA ARG A 252 13.80 -17.49 -5.60
C ARG A 252 14.13 -17.33 -4.12
N LEU A 253 13.21 -16.79 -3.32
CA LEU A 253 13.40 -16.62 -1.87
C LEU A 253 13.65 -17.97 -1.19
N LYS A 254 12.96 -19.04 -1.58
CA LYS A 254 13.18 -20.40 -1.06
C LYS A 254 14.60 -20.89 -1.35
N VAL A 255 15.08 -20.68 -2.58
CA VAL A 255 16.44 -21.08 -2.99
C VAL A 255 17.48 -20.32 -2.18
N TRP A 256 17.36 -19.00 -2.08
CA TRP A 256 18.29 -18.18 -1.30
C TRP A 256 18.27 -18.57 0.18
N ALA A 257 17.08 -18.67 0.79
CA ALA A 257 16.93 -19.08 2.18
C ALA A 257 17.50 -20.49 2.45
N SER A 258 17.34 -21.44 1.53
CA SER A 258 17.93 -22.78 1.64
C SER A 258 19.46 -22.72 1.70
N ALA A 259 20.07 -21.84 0.90
CA ALA A 259 21.52 -21.72 0.77
C ALA A 259 22.17 -20.92 1.92
N SER A 260 21.40 -20.08 2.61
CA SER A 260 21.91 -19.13 3.62
C SER A 260 21.23 -19.25 4.98
N GLN A 261 20.65 -20.40 5.31
CA GLN A 261 19.94 -20.63 6.59
C GLN A 261 18.84 -19.57 6.87
N GLY A 262 18.22 -19.05 5.81
CA GLY A 262 17.17 -18.05 5.89
C GLY A 262 15.90 -18.60 6.53
N MET A 263 15.26 -17.75 7.31
CA MET A 263 14.02 -18.01 8.02
C MET A 263 12.85 -17.20 7.47
N PHE A 264 11.67 -17.77 7.64
CA PHE A 264 10.41 -17.10 7.33
C PHE A 264 9.48 -17.12 8.55
N CYS A 265 8.56 -16.15 8.59
CA CYS A 265 7.56 -16.07 9.64
C CYS A 265 6.51 -17.17 9.48
N LEU A 266 6.13 -17.82 10.58
CA LEU A 266 5.02 -18.76 10.64
C LEU A 266 3.82 -18.10 11.35
N CYS A 267 2.61 -18.50 10.95
CA CYS A 267 1.40 -18.20 11.70
C CYS A 267 1.40 -18.99 13.02
N GLY A 268 1.15 -18.30 14.12
CA GLY A 268 1.02 -18.90 15.46
C GLY A 268 -0.12 -19.90 15.52
N GLU A 269 0.05 -20.96 16.32
CA GLU A 269 -1.03 -21.86 16.73
C GLU A 269 -1.89 -21.13 17.75
N GLY A 270 -2.89 -20.39 17.29
CA GLY A 270 -3.87 -19.69 18.12
C GLY A 270 -3.95 -18.19 17.86
N SER A 271 -5.17 -17.67 17.91
CA SER A 271 -5.55 -16.28 17.57
C SER A 271 -4.92 -15.21 18.49
N HIS A 272 -4.23 -15.61 19.56
CA HIS A 272 -3.81 -14.71 20.64
C HIS A 272 -2.29 -14.65 20.86
N SER A 273 -1.47 -15.47 20.21
CA SER A 273 -0.02 -15.32 20.33
C SER A 273 0.47 -14.15 19.46
N LEU A 274 0.79 -13.04 20.12
CA LEU A 274 1.34 -11.83 19.49
C LEU A 274 2.80 -12.01 19.02
N GLN A 275 3.43 -13.12 19.36
CA GLN A 275 4.83 -13.38 19.05
C GLN A 275 4.98 -14.06 17.70
N SER A 276 5.67 -13.39 16.77
CA SER A 276 6.00 -13.97 15.47
C SER A 276 7.03 -15.09 15.67
N SER A 277 6.67 -16.32 15.31
CA SER A 277 7.63 -17.42 15.26
C SER A 277 8.31 -17.46 13.89
N TYR A 278 9.59 -17.79 13.88
CA TYR A 278 10.41 -17.91 12.67
C TYR A 278 10.92 -19.34 12.56
N ALA A 279 10.94 -19.89 11.35
CA ALA A 279 11.52 -21.20 11.08
C ALA A 279 12.41 -21.14 9.85
N ARG A 280 13.53 -21.87 9.89
CA ARG A 280 14.44 -21.97 8.74
C ARG A 280 13.75 -22.72 7.62
N TRP A 281 13.98 -22.27 6.38
CA TRP A 281 13.39 -22.93 5.22
C TRP A 281 13.79 -24.42 5.14
N ASN A 282 15.04 -24.74 5.45
CA ASN A 282 15.54 -26.11 5.44
C ASN A 282 14.81 -27.04 6.40
N ASP A 283 14.31 -26.52 7.53
CA ASP A 283 13.63 -27.31 8.55
C ASP A 283 12.16 -27.57 8.17
N ILE A 284 11.56 -26.68 7.36
CA ILE A 284 10.13 -26.76 7.00
C ILE A 284 9.86 -27.25 5.59
N LYS A 285 10.83 -27.20 4.65
CA LYS A 285 10.60 -27.52 3.22
C LYS A 285 10.11 -28.95 2.94
N GLY A 286 10.32 -29.89 3.87
CA GLY A 286 9.81 -31.27 3.79
C GLY A 286 8.54 -31.52 4.61
N ASN A 287 8.03 -30.52 5.35
CA ASN A 287 6.87 -30.64 6.22
C ASN A 287 5.69 -29.83 5.67
N PRO A 288 4.68 -30.47 5.04
CA PRO A 288 3.53 -29.78 4.46
C PRO A 288 2.73 -28.94 5.47
N GLN A 289 2.65 -29.37 6.74
CA GLN A 289 1.92 -28.63 7.78
C GLN A 289 2.66 -27.33 8.14
N ALA A 290 3.99 -27.38 8.23
CA ALA A 290 4.80 -26.19 8.48
C ALA A 290 4.74 -25.21 7.30
N ILE A 291 4.79 -25.72 6.06
CA ILE A 291 4.62 -24.90 4.85
C ILE A 291 3.25 -24.24 4.81
N ALA A 292 2.18 -24.94 5.20
CA ALA A 292 0.83 -24.38 5.24
C ALA A 292 0.70 -23.21 6.24
N ARG A 293 1.55 -23.19 7.28
CA ARG A 293 1.62 -22.11 8.27
C ARG A 293 2.51 -20.95 7.85
N LEU A 294 3.23 -21.07 6.73
CA LEU A 294 4.15 -20.05 6.25
C LEU A 294 3.43 -18.75 5.91
N GLN A 295 3.82 -17.66 6.57
CA GLN A 295 3.21 -16.35 6.35
C GLN A 295 3.95 -15.57 5.27
N TRP A 296 3.55 -15.78 4.01
CA TRP A 296 4.04 -14.96 2.91
C TRP A 296 3.54 -13.52 3.01
N ALA A 297 4.40 -12.57 2.63
CA ALA A 297 3.99 -11.19 2.50
C ALA A 297 2.89 -11.08 1.42
N LYS A 298 1.83 -10.35 1.77
CA LYS A 298 0.76 -9.97 0.85
C LYS A 298 1.22 -8.79 0.00
N LEU A 299 0.69 -8.70 -1.22
CA LEU A 299 0.86 -7.50 -2.04
C LEU A 299 0.43 -6.26 -1.26
N LYS A 300 1.12 -5.15 -1.51
CA LYS A 300 0.75 -3.86 -0.91
C LYS A 300 -0.71 -3.54 -1.22
N ARG A 301 -1.48 -3.13 -0.22
CA ARG A 301 -2.90 -2.76 -0.40
C ARG A 301 -3.04 -1.54 -1.30
N HIS A 302 -4.03 -1.53 -2.19
CA HIS A 302 -4.29 -0.44 -3.15
C HIS A 302 -4.30 0.95 -2.49
N VAL A 303 -5.00 1.09 -1.36
CA VAL A 303 -5.07 2.35 -0.60
C VAL A 303 -3.68 2.89 -0.25
N ARG A 304 -2.82 2.04 0.32
CA ARG A 304 -1.44 2.40 0.69
C ARG A 304 -0.57 2.68 -0.53
N THR A 305 -0.88 2.06 -1.66
CA THR A 305 -0.20 2.28 -2.93
C THR A 305 -0.54 3.66 -3.49
N PHE A 306 -1.82 4.04 -3.52
CA PHE A 306 -2.26 5.37 -3.94
C PHE A 306 -1.72 6.47 -3.03
N GLU A 307 -1.78 6.30 -1.70
CA GLU A 307 -1.17 7.23 -0.75
C GLU A 307 0.32 7.46 -1.04
N LYS A 308 1.07 6.37 -1.30
CA LYS A 308 2.50 6.46 -1.60
C LYS A 308 2.74 7.12 -2.97
N LEU A 309 1.92 6.82 -3.97
CA LEU A 309 2.01 7.43 -5.31
C LEU A 309 1.86 8.94 -5.28
N ILE A 310 0.79 9.41 -4.64
CA ILE A 310 0.49 10.83 -4.56
C ILE A 310 1.59 11.55 -3.79
N ARG A 311 1.98 11.01 -2.63
CA ARG A 311 2.95 11.66 -1.74
C ARG A 311 4.38 11.64 -2.26
N SER A 312 4.82 10.54 -2.87
CA SER A 312 6.26 10.30 -3.11
C SER A 312 6.62 10.22 -4.59
N TYR A 313 5.66 9.98 -5.48
CA TYR A 313 5.94 9.68 -6.88
C TYR A 313 5.15 10.54 -7.87
N GLN A 314 4.48 11.61 -7.41
CA GLN A 314 3.70 12.52 -8.26
C GLN A 314 2.67 11.77 -9.12
N GLY A 315 2.07 10.72 -8.56
CA GLY A 315 1.08 9.90 -9.25
C GLY A 315 1.63 8.96 -10.32
N LYS A 316 2.95 8.83 -10.53
CA LYS A 316 3.55 7.98 -11.57
C LYS A 316 3.69 6.51 -11.11
N PRO A 317 2.89 5.55 -11.65
CA PRO A 317 2.92 4.15 -11.21
C PRO A 317 4.26 3.46 -11.41
N SER A 318 4.96 3.78 -12.51
CA SER A 318 6.26 3.20 -12.86
C SER A 318 7.39 3.42 -11.84
N ARG A 319 7.21 4.31 -10.86
CA ARG A 319 8.21 4.59 -9.81
C ARG A 319 7.98 3.80 -8.51
N LEU A 320 6.89 3.05 -8.41
CA LEU A 320 6.63 2.20 -7.25
C LEU A 320 7.44 0.91 -7.33
N VAL A 321 8.18 0.62 -6.26
CA VAL A 321 9.11 -0.52 -6.20
C VAL A 321 8.75 -1.55 -5.12
N ASP A 322 7.73 -1.27 -4.30
CA ASP A 322 7.43 -2.02 -3.07
C ASP A 322 5.98 -2.56 -3.02
N ILE A 323 5.39 -2.85 -4.18
CA ILE A 323 4.11 -3.57 -4.22
C ILE A 323 4.33 -5.04 -3.88
N THR A 324 5.32 -5.65 -4.54
CA THR A 324 5.83 -6.98 -4.22
C THR A 324 7.00 -6.81 -3.29
N ARG A 325 6.85 -7.26 -2.05
CA ARG A 325 7.90 -7.11 -1.03
C ARG A 325 7.94 -8.32 -0.12
N HIS A 326 9.13 -8.81 0.18
CA HIS A 326 9.33 -9.95 1.07
C HIS A 326 10.52 -9.72 1.99
N ASN A 327 10.57 -10.51 3.06
CA ASN A 327 11.66 -10.49 4.02
C ASN A 327 12.26 -11.88 4.13
N ILE A 328 13.59 -11.96 4.26
CA ILE A 328 14.28 -13.16 4.75
C ILE A 328 14.94 -12.78 6.07
N VAL A 329 14.74 -13.60 7.09
CA VAL A 329 15.22 -13.34 8.45
C VAL A 329 16.39 -14.28 8.76
N PHE A 330 17.42 -13.80 9.43
CA PHE A 330 18.65 -14.53 9.73
C PHE A 330 18.98 -14.47 11.22
N GLU A 331 19.54 -15.54 11.76
CA GLU A 331 20.02 -15.54 13.15
C GLU A 331 21.36 -14.79 13.25
N THR A 332 22.22 -14.95 12.24
CA THR A 332 23.59 -14.42 12.24
C THR A 332 23.85 -13.43 11.09
N MET A 333 24.85 -12.56 11.26
CA MET A 333 25.30 -11.64 10.20
C MET A 333 25.99 -12.37 9.04
N THR A 334 26.67 -13.48 9.32
CA THR A 334 27.33 -14.32 8.31
C THR A 334 26.30 -14.88 7.33
N ASP A 335 25.22 -15.47 7.83
CA ASP A 335 24.13 -16.01 7.01
C ASP A 335 23.46 -14.93 6.14
N LEU A 336 23.21 -13.75 6.73
CA LEU A 336 22.68 -12.60 6.00
C LEU A 336 23.59 -12.18 4.85
N THR A 337 24.90 -12.10 5.11
CA THR A 337 25.90 -11.67 4.12
C THR A 337 26.07 -12.69 3.01
N ASN A 338 26.08 -13.99 3.35
CA ASN A 338 26.06 -15.09 2.40
C ASN A 338 24.81 -15.04 1.52
N CYS A 339 23.64 -14.75 2.10
CA CYS A 339 22.41 -14.59 1.35
C CYS A 339 22.50 -13.44 0.34
N LEU A 340 23.09 -12.31 0.74
CA LEU A 340 23.27 -11.19 -0.18
C LEU A 340 24.18 -11.60 -1.35
N GLY A 341 25.29 -12.28 -1.08
CA GLY A 341 26.18 -12.84 -2.11
C GLY A 341 25.42 -13.72 -3.10
N ASN A 342 24.60 -14.65 -2.60
CA ASN A 342 23.76 -15.52 -3.42
C ASN A 342 22.72 -14.77 -4.27
N ILE A 343 22.18 -13.64 -3.79
CA ILE A 343 21.23 -12.82 -4.57
C ILE A 343 21.96 -12.07 -5.69
N ILE A 344 23.15 -11.55 -5.43
CA ILE A 344 23.92 -10.78 -6.42
C ILE A 344 24.42 -11.67 -7.55
N THR A 345 24.82 -12.90 -7.25
CA THR A 345 25.35 -13.86 -8.24
C THR A 345 24.28 -14.67 -8.96
N ASP A 346 23.00 -14.50 -8.61
CA ASP A 346 21.89 -15.25 -9.21
C ASP A 346 21.50 -14.66 -10.58
N GLU A 347 21.82 -15.40 -11.64
CA GLU A 347 21.52 -15.06 -13.04
C GLU A 347 20.02 -14.87 -13.34
N ASN A 348 19.13 -15.38 -12.48
CA ASN A 348 17.69 -15.26 -12.66
C ASN A 348 17.13 -13.95 -12.12
N VAL A 349 17.96 -13.13 -11.47
CA VAL A 349 17.56 -11.83 -10.96
C VAL A 349 18.52 -10.73 -11.40
N ARG A 350 18.01 -9.51 -11.44
CA ARG A 350 18.81 -8.31 -11.63
C ARG A 350 18.60 -7.40 -10.44
N VAL A 351 19.67 -7.08 -9.74
CA VAL A 351 19.65 -6.10 -8.65
C VAL A 351 19.77 -4.70 -9.25
N ASP A 352 18.83 -3.82 -8.91
CA ASP A 352 18.79 -2.43 -9.40
C ASP A 352 19.10 -1.41 -8.30
N ARG A 353 18.91 -1.77 -7.03
CA ARG A 353 19.21 -0.89 -5.89
C ARG A 353 19.57 -1.69 -4.67
N LEU A 354 20.49 -1.17 -3.87
CA LEU A 354 20.78 -1.72 -2.56
C LEU A 354 20.92 -0.62 -1.51
N LYS A 355 20.16 -0.75 -0.42
CA LYS A 355 20.22 0.13 0.76
C LYS A 355 20.75 -0.67 1.95
N ASN A 356 21.97 -0.38 2.37
CA ASN A 356 22.55 -0.99 3.57
C ASN A 356 22.30 -0.10 4.81
N ARG A 357 21.25 -0.40 5.57
CA ARG A 357 20.97 0.28 6.85
C ARG A 357 21.71 -0.36 8.04
N LEU A 358 22.44 -1.44 7.79
CA LEU A 358 23.44 -2.00 8.71
C LEU A 358 24.82 -1.37 8.50
N SER A 359 24.94 -0.31 7.68
CA SER A 359 26.19 0.44 7.61
C SER A 359 26.43 1.20 8.91
N THR A 360 27.69 1.28 9.33
CA THR A 360 28.13 2.14 10.45
C THR A 360 27.87 3.63 10.18
N LYS A 361 27.79 4.01 8.90
CA LYS A 361 27.50 5.38 8.45
C LYS A 361 26.00 5.69 8.37
N TYR A 362 25.14 4.70 8.59
CA TYR A 362 23.69 4.88 8.48
C TYR A 362 23.13 5.68 9.68
N LYS A 363 22.40 6.75 9.38
CA LYS A 363 21.71 7.58 10.38
C LYS A 363 20.40 6.92 10.81
N SER A 364 20.39 6.32 12.00
CA SER A 364 19.22 5.55 12.48
C SER A 364 17.98 6.40 12.75
N ASP A 365 18.14 7.73 12.94
CA ASP A 365 17.03 8.68 13.13
C ASP A 365 15.98 8.65 12.00
N GLU A 366 16.41 8.39 10.76
CA GLU A 366 15.53 8.39 9.58
C GLU A 366 14.49 7.25 9.61
N THR A 367 14.81 6.17 10.31
CA THR A 367 13.97 4.97 10.43
C THR A 367 13.64 4.63 11.87
N ALA A 368 13.84 5.56 12.81
CA ALA A 368 13.62 5.34 14.24
C ALA A 368 14.36 4.10 14.77
N GLY A 369 15.63 3.95 14.42
CA GLY A 369 16.44 2.82 14.85
C GLY A 369 16.38 1.61 13.91
N TYR A 370 15.34 1.46 13.09
CA TYR A 370 15.16 0.25 12.29
C TYR A 370 16.29 0.06 11.25
N ARG A 371 16.84 -1.15 11.18
CA ARG A 371 17.95 -1.54 10.29
C ARG A 371 17.65 -2.84 9.52
N ASP A 372 18.06 -2.89 8.27
CA ASP A 372 17.99 -4.04 7.36
C ASP A 372 18.95 -3.82 6.17
N VAL A 373 19.12 -4.84 5.33
CA VAL A 373 19.63 -4.67 3.96
C VAL A 373 18.45 -4.77 3.01
N CYS A 374 18.10 -3.67 2.37
CA CYS A 374 16.94 -3.60 1.49
C CYS A 374 17.40 -3.58 0.02
N ILE A 375 16.94 -4.57 -0.74
CA ILE A 375 17.34 -4.82 -2.12
C ILE A 375 16.13 -4.56 -3.00
N ASN A 376 16.26 -3.72 -4.03
CA ASN A 376 15.29 -3.67 -5.12
C ASN A 376 15.83 -4.44 -6.32
N LEU A 377 15.07 -5.42 -6.79
CA LEU A 377 15.48 -6.33 -7.85
C LEU A 377 14.32 -6.67 -8.79
N ARG A 378 14.64 -7.27 -9.93
CA ARG A 378 13.71 -7.85 -10.89
C ARG A 378 14.01 -9.33 -11.10
N VAL A 379 12.98 -10.13 -11.31
CA VAL A 379 13.14 -11.52 -11.76
C VAL A 379 13.22 -11.50 -13.27
N VAL A 380 14.34 -11.93 -13.85
CA VAL A 380 14.66 -11.78 -15.29
C VAL A 380 14.77 -13.12 -16.03
N ASN A 381 14.29 -14.21 -15.42
CA ASN A 381 14.27 -15.52 -16.05
C ASN A 381 13.29 -15.60 -17.25
N ARG A 382 13.39 -16.68 -18.03
CA ARG A 382 12.55 -16.89 -19.23
C ARG A 382 11.05 -16.85 -18.91
N GLU A 383 10.67 -17.40 -17.76
CA GLU A 383 9.30 -17.41 -17.25
C GLU A 383 8.76 -15.99 -17.03
N ALA A 384 9.49 -15.15 -16.27
CA ALA A 384 9.10 -13.76 -16.03
C ALA A 384 8.91 -12.99 -17.35
N LYS A 385 9.79 -13.22 -18.32
CA LYS A 385 9.73 -12.60 -19.66
C LYS A 385 8.59 -13.12 -20.52
N GLY A 386 8.22 -14.39 -20.38
CA GLY A 386 7.05 -14.98 -21.03
C GLY A 386 5.73 -14.44 -20.49
N LEU A 387 5.71 -14.10 -19.20
CA LEU A 387 4.55 -13.58 -18.48
C LEU A 387 4.46 -12.04 -18.45
N GLY A 388 5.46 -11.33 -18.97
CA GLY A 388 5.48 -9.87 -19.00
C GLY A 388 5.68 -9.21 -17.63
N ALA A 389 6.33 -9.93 -16.71
CA ALA A 389 6.62 -9.49 -15.34
C ALA A 389 8.12 -9.22 -15.09
N GLU A 390 8.97 -9.38 -16.11
CA GLU A 390 10.43 -9.23 -16.03
C GLU A 390 10.90 -7.82 -15.68
N LEU A 391 10.04 -6.82 -15.92
CA LEU A 391 10.29 -5.42 -15.60
C LEU A 391 9.73 -5.01 -14.23
N HIS A 392 9.02 -5.90 -13.54
CA HIS A 392 8.38 -5.57 -12.27
C HIS A 392 9.40 -5.52 -11.13
N MET A 393 9.51 -4.36 -10.50
CA MET A 393 10.37 -4.15 -9.35
C MET A 393 9.82 -4.83 -8.10
N CYS A 394 10.66 -5.63 -7.46
CA CYS A 394 10.40 -6.25 -6.18
C CYS A 394 11.33 -5.68 -5.10
N GLU A 395 10.88 -5.70 -3.85
CA GLU A 395 11.67 -5.33 -2.67
C GLU A 395 11.95 -6.58 -1.82
N VAL A 396 13.21 -6.87 -1.53
CA VAL A 396 13.61 -7.92 -0.60
C VAL A 396 14.36 -7.30 0.56
N GLN A 397 13.89 -7.52 1.77
CA GLN A 397 14.56 -7.07 2.99
C GLN A 397 15.27 -8.26 3.65
N LEU A 398 16.57 -8.14 3.89
CA LEU A 398 17.33 -9.07 4.71
C LEU A 398 17.42 -8.49 6.12
N LEU A 399 16.89 -9.23 7.11
CA LEU A 399 16.86 -8.78 8.50
C LEU A 399 17.53 -9.79 9.41
N LEU A 400 18.19 -9.30 10.46
CA LEU A 400 18.48 -10.13 11.61
C LEU A 400 17.20 -10.37 12.43
N LYS A 401 17.09 -11.56 13.01
CA LYS A 401 15.94 -11.98 13.82
C LYS A 401 15.68 -11.06 15.00
N SER A 402 16.73 -10.66 15.72
CA SER A 402 16.63 -9.71 16.84
C SER A 402 15.99 -8.38 16.42
N PHE A 403 16.29 -7.89 15.21
CA PHE A 403 15.65 -6.68 14.65
C PHE A 403 14.22 -6.95 14.16
N ALA A 404 13.97 -8.13 13.58
CA ALA A 404 12.65 -8.54 13.12
C ALA A 404 11.65 -8.71 14.27
N GLU A 405 12.10 -9.20 15.42
CA GLU A 405 11.27 -9.36 16.63
C GLU A 405 10.86 -8.02 17.25
N LEU A 406 11.69 -6.98 17.12
CA LEU A 406 11.31 -5.61 17.52
C LEU A 406 10.26 -4.98 16.58
N LYS A 407 10.10 -5.51 15.36
CA LYS A 407 9.20 -4.97 14.32
C LYS A 407 7.74 -5.31 14.64
N THR A 408 7.18 -4.63 15.63
CA THR A 408 5.77 -4.79 16.02
C THR A 408 4.83 -4.01 15.11
N SER A 409 3.58 -4.48 14.99
CA SER A 409 2.53 -3.78 14.24
C SER A 409 2.25 -2.38 14.81
N ASP A 410 2.32 -2.23 16.14
CA ASP A 410 2.15 -0.93 16.80
C ASP A 410 3.36 -0.01 16.65
N GLY A 411 4.59 -0.54 16.69
CA GLY A 411 5.78 0.21 16.31
C GLY A 411 5.67 0.79 14.90
N HIS A 412 5.18 -0.01 13.94
CA HIS A 412 4.92 0.48 12.59
C HIS A 412 3.86 1.58 12.54
N LYS A 413 2.75 1.46 13.30
CA LYS A 413 1.72 2.51 13.39
C LYS A 413 2.31 3.81 13.94
N ARG A 414 3.10 3.74 15.02
CA ARG A 414 3.77 4.90 15.63
C ARG A 414 4.70 5.59 14.65
N TYR A 415 5.53 4.82 13.94
CA TYR A 415 6.42 5.34 12.90
C TYR A 415 5.64 6.06 11.79
N VAL A 416 4.53 5.47 11.31
CA VAL A 416 3.70 6.09 10.26
C VAL A 416 3.11 7.41 10.74
N ILE A 417 2.62 7.49 11.98
CA ILE A 417 2.09 8.73 12.58
C ILE A 417 3.18 9.79 12.67
N ALA A 418 4.33 9.46 13.26
CA ALA A 418 5.44 10.40 13.44
C ALA A 418 5.97 10.92 12.11
N ARG A 419 6.21 10.03 11.13
CA ARG A 419 6.68 10.41 9.79
C ARG A 419 5.69 11.31 9.07
N ASN A 420 4.39 11.01 9.13
CA ASN A 420 3.38 11.83 8.48
C ASN A 420 3.23 13.21 9.15
N ALA A 421 3.59 13.33 10.43
CA ALA A 421 3.65 14.60 11.14
C ALA A 421 4.89 15.45 10.81
N TRP A 422 5.94 14.86 10.23
CA TRP A 422 7.15 15.58 9.80
C TRP A 422 7.10 16.06 8.35
N ALA A 423 6.31 15.40 7.51
CA ALA A 423 6.19 15.74 6.09
C ALA A 423 5.28 16.96 5.82
N ARG A 424 4.75 17.57 6.87
CA ARG A 424 3.99 18.83 6.85
C ARG A 424 4.81 19.86 7.59
#